data_AF-A0A7W1D137-F1
#
_entry.id   AF-A0A7W1D137-F1
#
_cell.length_a   1.000
_cell.length_b   1.000
_cell.length_c   1.000
_cell.angle_alpha   90.00
_cell.angle_beta   90.00
_cell.angle_gamma   90.00
#
_symmetry.space_group_name_H-M   'P 1'
#
loop_
_entity.id
_entity.type
_entity.pdbx_description
1 polymer ?
#
loop_
_entity_poly.entity_id
_entity_poly.type
_entity_poly.pdbx_seq_one_letter_code
_entity_poly.pdbx_strand_id
1 'polypeptide(L)'
;MRYGWIILLISAILGLLAALIVTISPTTVLFEPEFRAGNVPGALRAWGVTWLFFNIFALIVLFGGFRQGERWAWWTLWMLPLLWLSHFVFNPSTVHNLVIAIITAVGLILSYRTFFPASGEQPSRVR
;
A
#
# COMPACT_ATOMS: atom_id res chain seq x y z
N MET A 1 -0.09 18.89 5.03
CA MET A 1 -0.91 17.68 5.24
C MET A 1 -1.91 17.36 4.12
N ARG A 2 -2.36 18.31 3.27
CA ARG A 2 -3.61 18.15 2.50
C ARG A 2 -3.62 17.08 1.38
N TYR A 3 -2.48 16.75 0.76
CA TYR A 3 -2.46 15.89 -0.45
C TYR A 3 -1.84 14.50 -0.25
N GLY A 4 -0.91 14.30 0.71
CA GLY A 4 -0.21 13.02 0.87
C GLY A 4 -1.12 11.86 1.27
N TRP A 5 -2.08 12.10 2.18
CA TRP A 5 -3.06 11.09 2.57
C TRP A 5 -4.03 10.73 1.43
N ILE A 6 -4.29 11.64 0.48
CA ILE A 6 -5.15 11.40 -0.69
C ILE A 6 -4.47 10.41 -1.63
N ILE A 7 -3.16 10.58 -1.89
CA ILE A 7 -2.38 9.66 -2.73
C ILE A 7 -2.39 8.25 -2.14
N LEU A 8 -2.19 8.14 -0.83
CA LEU A 8 -2.22 6.86 -0.11
C LEU A 8 -3.63 6.24 -0.12
N LEU A 9 -4.67 7.05 0.08
CA LEU A 9 -6.06 6.60 0.04
C LEU A 9 -6.44 6.08 -1.36
N ILE A 10 -6.12 6.84 -2.41
CA ILE A 10 -6.40 6.43 -3.80
C ILE A 10 -5.65 5.14 -4.12
N SER A 11 -4.37 5.03 -3.74
CA SER A 11 -3.57 3.83 -3.96
C SER A 11 -4.15 2.62 -3.24
N ALA A 12 -4.59 2.77 -2.00
CA ALA A 12 -5.21 1.71 -1.21
C ALA A 12 -6.58 1.28 -1.77
N ILE A 13 -7.40 2.23 -2.23
CA ILE A 13 -8.70 1.91 -2.87
C ILE A 13 -8.48 1.17 -4.18
N LEU A 14 -7.58 1.64 -5.04
CA LEU A 14 -7.25 0.97 -6.31
C LEU A 14 -6.68 -0.43 -6.06
N GLY A 15 -5.79 -0.58 -5.08
CA GLY A 15 -5.25 -1.87 -4.66
C GLY A 15 -6.33 -2.82 -4.15
N LEU A 16 -7.29 -2.32 -3.37
CA LEU A 16 -8.41 -3.11 -2.86
C LEU A 16 -9.35 -3.57 -3.98
N LEU A 17 -9.64 -2.70 -4.96
CA LEU A 17 -10.44 -3.07 -6.13
C LEU A 17 -9.73 -4.14 -6.97
N ALA A 18 -8.44 -3.96 -7.26
CA ALA A 18 -7.65 -4.96 -7.98
C ALA A 18 -7.64 -6.31 -7.25
N ALA A 19 -7.42 -6.31 -5.93
CA ALA A 19 -7.41 -7.51 -5.09
C ALA A 19 -8.77 -8.23 -5.08
N LEU A 20 -9.87 -7.46 -5.03
CA LEU A 20 -11.23 -8.00 -5.07
C LEU A 20 -11.50 -8.69 -6.41
N ILE A 21 -11.09 -8.07 -7.52
CA ILE A 21 -11.28 -8.66 -8.86
C ILE A 21 -10.44 -9.94 -8.98
N VAL A 22 -9.18 -9.95 -8.54
CA VAL A 22 -8.34 -11.17 -8.53
C VAL A 22 -8.94 -12.28 -7.67
N THR A 23 -9.56 -11.94 -6.53
CA THR A 23 -10.21 -12.91 -5.64
C THR A 23 -11.46 -13.53 -6.27
N ILE A 24 -12.30 -12.72 -6.91
CA ILE A 24 -13.58 -13.17 -7.47
C ILE A 24 -13.38 -13.85 -8.83
N SER A 25 -12.55 -13.26 -9.69
CA SER A 25 -12.32 -13.72 -11.06
C SER A 25 -10.84 -13.52 -11.46
N PRO A 26 -9.95 -14.46 -11.08
CA PRO A 26 -8.52 -14.33 -11.36
C PRO A 26 -8.21 -14.30 -12.87
N THR A 27 -9.06 -14.94 -13.68
CA THR A 27 -8.91 -15.12 -15.12
C THR A 27 -9.26 -13.89 -15.95
N THR A 28 -9.88 -12.85 -15.37
CA THR A 28 -10.21 -11.61 -16.09
C THR A 28 -9.12 -10.54 -15.99
N VAL A 29 -8.18 -10.68 -15.04
CA VAL A 29 -7.13 -9.69 -14.76
C VAL A 29 -5.77 -10.17 -15.23
N LEU A 30 -5.49 -11.47 -15.11
CA LEU A 30 -4.21 -12.05 -15.49
C LEU A 30 -4.33 -12.69 -16.88
N PHE A 31 -3.81 -11.99 -17.89
CA PHE A 31 -3.83 -12.43 -19.29
C PHE A 31 -2.72 -13.44 -19.62
N GLU A 32 -1.85 -13.77 -18.67
CA GLU A 32 -0.69 -14.62 -18.93
C GLU A 32 -1.10 -16.09 -19.17
N PRO A 33 -0.56 -16.73 -20.22
CA PRO A 33 -0.93 -18.09 -20.63
C PRO A 33 -0.57 -19.16 -19.60
N GLU A 34 0.41 -18.89 -18.73
CA GLU A 34 0.84 -19.74 -17.62
C GLU A 34 -0.26 -19.97 -16.57
N PHE A 35 -1.21 -19.04 -16.42
CA PHE A 35 -2.37 -19.21 -15.51
C PHE A 35 -3.54 -19.98 -16.15
N ARG A 36 -3.53 -20.19 -17.47
CA ARG A 36 -4.50 -21.03 -18.20
C ARG A 36 -4.16 -22.53 -18.16
N ALA A 37 -2.90 -22.89 -17.86
CA ALA A 37 -2.40 -24.26 -17.96
C ALA A 37 -2.81 -25.21 -16.82
N GLY A 38 -3.73 -24.81 -15.94
CA GLY A 38 -4.61 -25.76 -15.25
C GLY A 38 -4.24 -26.22 -13.85
N ASN A 39 -3.40 -25.49 -13.09
CA ASN A 39 -3.14 -25.90 -11.69
C ASN A 39 -2.99 -24.77 -10.65
N VAL A 40 -3.76 -23.68 -10.75
CA VAL A 40 -3.73 -22.63 -9.72
C VAL A 40 -5.03 -21.84 -9.41
N PRO A 41 -6.28 -22.33 -9.59
CA PRO A 41 -7.47 -21.56 -9.18
C PRO A 41 -7.49 -21.21 -7.67
N GLY A 42 -7.00 -22.13 -6.82
CA GLY A 42 -6.96 -21.94 -5.36
C GLY A 42 -5.87 -20.98 -4.90
N ALA A 43 -4.62 -21.13 -5.41
CA ALA A 43 -3.52 -20.28 -4.98
C ALA A 43 -3.65 -18.83 -5.51
N LEU A 44 -4.22 -18.61 -6.70
CA LEU A 44 -4.52 -17.25 -7.18
C LEU A 44 -5.60 -16.57 -6.33
N ARG A 45 -6.65 -17.29 -5.94
CA ARG A 45 -7.67 -16.75 -5.02
C ARG A 45 -7.08 -16.45 -3.65
N ALA A 46 -6.24 -17.33 -3.12
CA ALA A 46 -5.53 -17.09 -1.86
C ALA A 46 -4.61 -15.85 -1.93
N TRP A 47 -3.97 -15.64 -3.07
CA TRP A 47 -3.19 -14.43 -3.34
C TRP A 47 -4.09 -13.19 -3.32
N GLY A 48 -5.21 -13.22 -4.06
CA GLY A 48 -6.21 -12.14 -4.05
C GLY A 48 -6.72 -11.80 -2.66
N VAL A 49 -7.05 -12.82 -1.85
CA VAL A 49 -7.49 -12.65 -0.45
C VAL A 49 -6.40 -12.00 0.39
N THR A 50 -5.15 -12.44 0.25
CA THR A 50 -4.01 -11.86 0.97
C THR A 50 -3.86 -10.37 0.64
N TRP A 51 -3.95 -10.02 -0.64
CA TRP A 51 -3.93 -8.62 -1.08
C TRP A 51 -5.11 -7.81 -0.55
N LEU A 52 -6.29 -8.43 -0.47
CA LEU A 52 -7.50 -7.78 0.02
C LEU A 52 -7.37 -7.42 1.51
N PHE A 53 -6.94 -8.37 2.35
CA PHE A 53 -6.69 -8.11 3.77
C PHE A 53 -5.55 -7.11 3.99
N PHE A 54 -4.50 -7.16 3.15
CA PHE A 54 -3.41 -6.20 3.23
C PHE A 54 -3.87 -4.77 2.94
N ASN A 55 -4.72 -4.56 1.92
CA ASN A 55 -5.28 -3.25 1.62
C ASN A 55 -6.26 -2.76 2.70
N ILE A 56 -7.07 -3.66 3.28
CA ILE A 56 -7.92 -3.34 4.43
C ILE A 56 -7.07 -2.90 5.62
N PHE A 57 -6.00 -3.64 5.94
CA PHE A 57 -5.08 -3.29 7.02
C PHE A 57 -4.42 -1.93 6.78
N ALA A 58 -3.94 -1.67 5.56
CA ALA A 58 -3.40 -0.37 5.17
C ALA A 58 -4.42 0.76 5.39
N LEU A 59 -5.69 0.56 5.02
CA LEU A 59 -6.77 1.53 5.26
C LEU A 59 -7.01 1.75 6.76
N ILE A 60 -7.03 0.69 7.57
CA ILE A 60 -7.20 0.80 9.03
C ILE A 60 -6.07 1.64 9.64
N VAL A 61 -4.82 1.38 9.25
CA VAL A 61 -3.65 2.15 9.72
C VAL A 61 -3.72 3.60 9.23
N LEU A 62 -4.20 3.83 8.00
CA LEU A 62 -4.39 5.15 7.42
C LEU A 62 -5.45 5.98 8.18
N PHE A 63 -6.60 5.37 8.50
CA PHE A 63 -7.70 6.05 9.17
C PHE A 63 -7.51 6.17 10.69
N GLY A 64 -6.86 5.18 11.31
CA GLY A 64 -6.54 5.16 12.73
C GLY A 64 -5.34 6.04 13.05
N GLY A 65 -4.13 5.48 12.98
CA GLY A 65 -2.92 6.14 13.48
C GLY A 65 -2.36 7.20 12.54
N PHE A 66 -2.49 7.06 11.21
CA PHE A 66 -1.89 8.03 10.27
C PHE A 66 -2.61 9.39 10.32
N ARG A 67 -3.94 9.39 10.44
CA ARG A 67 -4.72 10.63 10.63
C ARG A 67 -4.45 11.31 11.97
N GLN A 68 -4.12 10.52 12.99
CA GLN A 68 -3.79 11.01 14.32
C GLN A 68 -2.34 11.49 14.45
N GLY A 69 -1.53 11.37 13.38
CA GLY A 69 -0.11 11.75 13.40
C GLY A 69 0.76 10.80 14.21
N GLU A 70 0.30 9.56 14.45
CA GLU A 70 1.03 8.59 15.26
C GLU A 70 2.21 7.99 14.51
N ARG A 71 3.39 8.03 15.13
CA ARG A 71 4.66 7.59 14.50
C ARG A 71 4.66 6.12 14.10
N TRP A 72 3.97 5.25 14.85
CA TRP A 72 3.89 3.83 14.52
C TRP A 72 3.15 3.58 13.20
N ALA A 73 2.14 4.39 12.87
CA ALA A 73 1.40 4.24 11.62
C ALA A 73 2.28 4.56 10.40
N TRP A 74 3.18 5.53 10.53
CA TRP A 74 4.18 5.82 9.52
C TRP A 74 5.14 4.63 9.31
N TRP A 75 5.62 4.01 10.39
CA TRP A 75 6.45 2.80 10.30
C TRP A 75 5.70 1.62 9.69
N THR A 76 4.46 1.38 10.08
CA THR A 76 3.64 0.27 9.56
C THR A 76 3.34 0.44 8.07
N LEU A 77 3.11 1.66 7.58
CA LEU A 77 2.81 1.91 6.17
C LEU A 77 4.00 1.71 5.24
N TRP A 78 5.23 1.55 5.74
CA TRP A 78 6.37 1.10 4.92
C TRP A 78 6.18 -0.30 4.35
N MET A 79 5.28 -1.11 4.94
CA MET A 79 4.94 -2.41 4.37
C MET A 79 4.41 -2.28 2.93
N LEU A 80 3.74 -1.17 2.57
CA LEU A 80 3.24 -0.95 1.20
C LEU A 80 4.38 -0.90 0.16
N PRO A 81 5.31 0.07 0.20
CA PRO A 81 6.40 0.12 -0.78
C PRO A 81 7.30 -1.13 -0.73
N LEU A 82 7.52 -1.72 0.44
CA LEU A 82 8.31 -2.94 0.58
C LEU A 82 7.65 -4.15 -0.10
N LEU A 83 6.32 -4.29 -0.02
CA LEU A 83 5.59 -5.35 -0.71
C LEU A 83 5.79 -5.25 -2.23
N TRP A 84 5.56 -4.07 -2.80
CA TRP A 84 5.70 -3.83 -4.23
C TRP A 84 7.14 -4.02 -4.71
N LEU A 85 8.11 -3.55 -3.91
CA LEU A 85 9.53 -3.76 -4.19
C LEU A 85 9.87 -5.25 -4.18
N SER A 86 9.33 -6.03 -3.23
CA SER A 86 9.57 -7.48 -3.19
C SER A 86 9.08 -8.17 -4.46
N HIS A 87 7.89 -7.83 -4.95
CA HIS A 87 7.34 -8.39 -6.19
C HIS A 87 8.19 -8.03 -7.40
N PHE A 88 8.73 -6.82 -7.46
CA PHE A 88 9.69 -6.43 -8.50
C PHE A 88 11.00 -7.24 -8.40
N VAL A 89 11.54 -7.47 -7.20
CA VAL A 89 12.76 -8.25 -6.99
C VAL A 89 12.58 -9.71 -7.42
N PHE A 90 11.42 -10.32 -7.12
CA PHE A 90 11.11 -11.68 -7.55
C PHE A 90 10.79 -11.79 -9.04
N ASN A 91 10.20 -10.75 -9.64
CA ASN A 91 9.93 -10.71 -11.07
C ASN A 91 10.21 -9.32 -11.67
N PRO A 92 11.44 -9.06 -12.13
CA PRO A 92 11.85 -7.76 -12.66
C PRO A 92 11.11 -7.32 -13.93
N SER A 93 10.44 -8.24 -14.64
CA SER A 93 9.58 -7.88 -15.78
C SER A 93 8.38 -7.01 -15.37
N THR A 94 8.03 -7.00 -14.09
CA THR A 94 6.92 -6.22 -13.54
C THR A 94 7.33 -4.79 -13.18
N VAL A 95 7.77 -4.00 -14.16
CA VAL A 95 8.24 -2.60 -13.96
C VAL A 95 7.19 -1.73 -13.27
N HIS A 96 5.89 -2.00 -13.48
CA HIS A 96 4.81 -1.31 -12.79
C HIS A 96 4.87 -1.46 -11.26
N ASN A 97 5.32 -2.60 -10.74
CA ASN A 97 5.50 -2.82 -9.30
C ASN A 97 6.58 -1.88 -8.73
N LEU A 98 7.68 -1.67 -9.46
CA LEU A 98 8.70 -0.71 -9.07
C LEU A 98 8.15 0.72 -9.03
N VAL A 99 7.36 1.12 -10.03
CA VAL A 99 6.74 2.44 -10.09
C VAL A 99 5.80 2.65 -8.89
N ILE A 100 4.97 1.66 -8.56
CA ILE A 100 4.07 1.72 -7.40
C ILE A 100 4.86 1.79 -6.09
N ALA A 101 5.95 1.01 -5.96
CA ALA A 101 6.84 1.05 -4.80
C ALA A 101 7.44 2.47 -4.60
N ILE A 102 7.92 3.09 -5.67
CA ILE A 102 8.49 4.45 -5.63
C ILE A 102 7.41 5.47 -5.24
N ILE A 103 6.24 5.43 -5.86
CA ILE A 103 5.16 6.39 -5.58
C ILE A 103 4.70 6.28 -4.12
N THR A 104 4.51 5.06 -3.62
CA THR A 104 4.10 4.82 -2.23
C THR A 104 5.19 5.22 -1.23
N ALA A 105 6.45 4.92 -1.52
CA ALA A 105 7.59 5.36 -0.71
C ALA A 105 7.72 6.89 -0.66
N VAL A 106 7.61 7.57 -1.80
CA VAL A 106 7.66 9.04 -1.88
C VAL A 106 6.50 9.67 -1.11
N GLY A 107 5.28 9.13 -1.24
CA GLY A 107 4.13 9.57 -0.45
C GLY A 107 4.38 9.48 1.06
N LEU A 108 5.04 8.41 1.50
CA LEU A 108 5.41 8.20 2.89
C LEU A 108 6.53 9.15 3.36
N ILE A 109 7.59 9.31 2.56
CA ILE A 109 8.70 10.22 2.85
C ILE A 109 8.21 11.67 2.94
N LEU A 110 7.32 12.10 2.04
CA LEU A 110 6.72 13.44 2.09
C LEU A 110 5.93 13.66 3.39
N SER A 111 5.33 12.61 3.94
CA SER A 111 4.60 12.68 5.20
C SER A 111 5.51 12.68 6.44
N TYR A 112 6.82 12.37 6.32
CA TYR A 112 7.77 12.29 7.43
C TYR A 112 7.74 13.51 8.37
N ARG A 113 7.72 14.73 7.80
CA ARG A 113 7.71 15.99 8.57
C ARG A 113 6.46 16.17 9.45
N THR A 114 5.38 15.44 9.16
CA THR A 114 4.14 15.46 9.94
C THR A 114 4.24 14.57 11.17
N PHE A 115 4.94 13.44 11.08
CA PHE A 115 5.09 12.47 12.17
C PHE A 115 6.31 12.76 13.07
N PHE A 116 7.33 13.40 12.50
CA PHE A 116 8.55 13.80 13.18
C PHE A 116 8.76 15.31 13.02
N PRO A 117 7.95 16.15 13.70
CA PRO A 117 8.21 17.58 13.73
C PRO A 117 9.59 17.82 14.36
N ALA A 118 10.40 18.65 13.70
CA ALA A 118 11.68 19.09 14.27
C ALA A 118 11.38 19.78 15.61
N SER A 119 12.14 19.42 16.65
CA SER A 119 11.90 19.76 18.06
C SER A 119 12.04 21.25 18.41
N GLY A 120 11.65 22.19 17.54
CA GLY A 120 11.84 23.63 17.70
C GLY A 120 10.56 24.47 17.86
N GLU A 121 9.38 23.94 17.58
CA GLU A 121 8.11 24.67 17.85
C GLU A 121 7.48 24.14 19.13
N GLN A 122 8.07 24.54 20.24
CA GLN A 122 7.44 24.51 21.54
C GLN A 122 6.34 25.59 21.50
N PRO A 123 5.03 25.24 21.50
CA PRO A 123 4.01 26.26 21.64
C PRO A 123 4.20 26.82 23.05
N SER A 124 4.57 28.10 23.12
CA SER A 124 4.53 28.86 24.36
C SER A 124 3.12 28.73 24.94
N ARG A 125 2.94 27.83 25.91
CA ARG A 125 1.74 27.80 26.75
C ARG A 125 1.76 29.10 27.53
N VAL A 126 1.02 30.09 27.04
CA VAL A 126 0.59 31.22 27.85
C VAL A 126 -0.34 30.64 28.91
N ARG A 127 0.05 30.89 30.15
CA ARG A 127 -0.52 30.35 31.38
C ARG A 127 -1.83 31.03 31.73
#